data_AF-A0A351DW23-F1
#
_entry.id   AF-A0A351DW23-F1
#
_cell.length_a   1.000
_cell.length_b   1.000
_cell.length_c   1.000
_cell.angle_alpha   90.00
_cell.angle_beta   90.00
_cell.angle_gamma   90.00
#
_symmetry.space_group_name_H-M   'P 1'
#
loop_
_entity.id
_entity.type
_entity.pdbx_description
1 polymer ?
#
loop_
_entity_poly.entity_id
_entity_poly.type
_entity_poly.pdbx_seq_one_letter_code
_entity_poly.pdbx_strand_id
1 'polypeptide(L)'
;MTQRGNLMKPLAAVMPPRHMAHLVASRSYLSYSKEALQDKLKHNPYSYIQVINPDASSHVDSPRGTSGFYKAVRLGYDAFKNQGWLQESPQQEWLVYRQSHGAKSWTG
;
A
#
# COMPACT_ATOMS: atom_id res chain seq x y z
N MET A 1 5.40 -42.04 -3.18
CA MET A 1 5.48 -41.12 -2.03
C MET A 1 5.30 -39.70 -2.53
N THR A 2 4.12 -39.11 -2.38
CA THR A 2 3.85 -37.73 -2.82
C THR A 2 4.38 -36.78 -1.76
N GLN A 3 5.43 -36.03 -2.08
CA GLN A 3 5.94 -34.94 -1.23
C GLN A 3 4.80 -33.94 -1.02
N ARG A 4 4.21 -33.89 0.18
CA ARG A 4 3.29 -32.82 0.57
C ARG A 4 4.10 -31.53 0.70
N GLY A 5 4.03 -30.67 -0.31
CA GLY A 5 4.55 -29.31 -0.20
C GLY A 5 3.85 -28.54 0.91
N ASN A 6 4.55 -27.58 1.53
CA ASN A 6 3.96 -26.71 2.54
C ASN A 6 2.76 -25.96 1.95
N LEU A 7 1.63 -25.96 2.68
CA LEU A 7 0.37 -25.34 2.25
C LEU A 7 0.49 -23.83 2.07
N MET A 8 1.34 -23.18 2.89
CA MET A 8 1.69 -21.78 2.76
C MET A 8 3.20 -21.59 2.94
N LYS A 9 3.72 -20.46 2.45
CA LYS A 9 5.12 -20.04 2.64
C LYS A 9 5.15 -18.64 3.26
N PRO A 10 6.04 -18.38 4.23
CA PRO A 10 6.23 -17.04 4.76
C PRO A 10 6.81 -16.12 3.68
N LEU A 11 6.67 -14.81 3.86
CA LEU A 11 7.11 -13.83 2.89
C LEU A 11 7.84 -12.66 3.57
N ALA A 12 8.78 -12.04 2.85
CA ALA A 12 9.37 -10.79 3.29
C ALA A 12 8.37 -9.66 3.06
N ALA A 13 7.79 -9.14 4.14
CA ALA A 13 6.77 -8.11 4.07
C ALA A 13 7.38 -6.76 3.68
N VAL A 14 6.69 -5.97 2.85
CA VAL A 14 7.06 -4.57 2.63
C VAL A 14 6.10 -3.69 3.43
N MET A 15 6.64 -2.98 4.42
CA MET A 15 5.87 -2.19 5.38
C MET A 15 6.50 -0.82 5.63
N PRO A 16 5.72 0.18 6.03
CA PRO A 16 6.30 1.44 6.48
C PRO A 16 7.03 1.30 7.81
N PRO A 17 8.04 2.14 8.09
CA PRO A 17 8.64 2.23 9.41
C PRO A 17 7.58 2.47 10.49
N ARG A 18 7.70 1.84 11.67
CA ARG A 18 6.68 1.90 12.73
C ARG A 18 6.25 3.32 13.09
N HIS A 19 7.21 4.25 13.15
CA HIS A 19 6.95 5.65 13.49
C HIS A 19 6.20 6.42 12.39
N MET A 20 6.24 5.96 11.13
CA MET A 20 5.53 6.56 9.99
C MET A 20 4.29 5.79 9.56
N ALA A 21 4.00 4.63 10.16
CA ALA A 21 2.91 3.76 9.74
C ALA A 21 1.54 4.48 9.67
N HIS A 22 1.29 5.41 10.60
CA HIS A 22 0.07 6.21 10.65
C HIS A 22 -0.02 7.26 9.53
N LEU A 23 1.11 7.70 8.97
CA LEU A 23 1.16 8.64 7.84
C LEU A 23 0.96 7.92 6.51
N VAL A 24 1.51 6.71 6.38
CA VAL A 24 1.41 5.90 5.16
C VAL A 24 0.03 5.26 5.00
N ALA A 25 -0.57 4.84 6.11
CA ALA A 25 -1.89 4.24 6.12
C ALA A 25 -2.96 5.20 5.55
N SER A 26 -3.83 4.67 4.69
CA SER A 26 -4.91 5.46 4.09
C SER A 26 -6.22 4.66 3.99
N ARG A 27 -7.33 5.38 4.06
CA ARG A 27 -8.64 4.84 3.69
C ARG A 27 -8.73 4.70 2.18
N SER A 28 -9.73 3.96 1.69
CA SER A 28 -10.03 3.90 0.26
C SER A 28 -10.13 5.30 -0.32
N TYR A 29 -9.41 5.55 -1.42
CA TYR A 29 -9.46 6.83 -2.11
C TYR A 29 -10.84 7.11 -2.72
N LEU A 30 -11.65 6.06 -2.94
CA LEU A 30 -13.03 6.16 -3.44
C LEU A 30 -13.99 6.82 -2.45
N SER A 31 -13.62 6.88 -1.17
CA SER A 31 -14.45 7.49 -0.12
C SER A 31 -14.27 9.01 0.00
N TYR A 32 -13.35 9.61 -0.75
CA TYR A 32 -13.05 11.04 -0.68
C TYR A 32 -13.75 11.82 -1.81
N SER A 33 -14.15 13.06 -1.53
CA SER A 33 -14.40 14.01 -2.61
C SER A 33 -13.09 14.40 -3.29
N LYS A 34 -13.16 14.96 -4.50
CA LYS A 34 -11.97 15.37 -5.25
C LYS A 34 -11.17 16.42 -4.48
N GLU A 35 -11.83 17.36 -3.83
CA GLU A 35 -11.23 18.43 -3.05
C GLU A 35 -10.56 17.89 -1.80
N ALA A 36 -11.25 17.01 -1.06
CA ALA A 36 -10.70 16.42 0.16
C ALA A 36 -9.51 15.49 -0.14
N LEU A 37 -9.54 14.80 -1.28
CA LEU A 37 -8.42 13.99 -1.75
C LEU A 37 -7.20 14.86 -2.06
N GLN A 38 -7.38 15.95 -2.79
CA GLN A 38 -6.29 16.89 -3.13
C GLN A 38 -5.70 17.53 -1.89
N ASP A 39 -6.54 18.00 -0.96
CA ASP A 39 -6.10 18.57 0.30
C ASP A 39 -5.27 17.55 1.11
N LYS A 40 -5.74 16.30 1.19
CA LYS A 40 -5.01 15.22 1.85
C LYS A 40 -3.65 14.93 1.22
N LEU A 41 -3.57 14.88 -0.12
CA LEU A 41 -2.32 14.62 -0.82
C LEU A 41 -1.32 15.76 -0.65
N LYS A 42 -1.81 17.01 -0.58
CA LYS A 42 -0.98 18.19 -0.33
C LYS A 42 -0.39 18.19 1.08
N HIS A 43 -1.17 17.80 2.09
CA HIS A 43 -0.74 17.83 3.49
C HIS A 43 -0.01 16.55 3.96
N ASN A 44 -0.17 15.43 3.25
CA ASN A 44 0.48 14.17 3.60
C ASN A 44 1.17 13.53 2.38
N PRO A 45 2.46 13.85 2.14
CA PRO A 45 3.22 13.25 1.05
C PRO A 45 3.49 11.76 1.25
N TYR A 46 3.38 11.23 2.47
CA TYR A 46 3.62 9.82 2.80
C TYR A 46 2.41 8.93 2.53
N SER A 47 1.22 9.50 2.31
CA SER A 47 -0.01 8.75 2.09
C SER A 47 0.14 7.77 0.93
N TYR A 48 -0.16 6.48 1.13
CA TYR A 48 -0.04 5.48 0.07
C TYR A 48 -0.95 5.76 -1.16
N ILE A 49 -1.95 6.65 -1.02
CA ILE A 49 -2.75 7.16 -2.14
C ILE A 49 -1.86 7.76 -3.24
N GLN A 50 -0.74 8.40 -2.89
CA GLN A 50 0.25 8.94 -3.85
C GLN A 50 0.79 7.86 -4.82
N VAL A 51 0.79 6.59 -4.39
CA VAL A 51 1.26 5.45 -5.17
C VAL A 51 0.11 4.81 -5.96
N ILE A 52 -0.99 4.48 -5.28
CA ILE A 52 -2.09 3.71 -5.89
C ILE A 52 -3.03 4.56 -6.74
N ASN A 53 -2.95 5.88 -6.60
CA ASN A 53 -3.80 6.83 -7.31
C ASN A 53 -2.95 7.94 -7.97
N PRO A 54 -2.06 7.57 -8.90
CA PRO A 54 -1.09 8.49 -9.46
C PRO A 54 -1.76 9.62 -10.24
N ASP A 55 -2.95 9.42 -10.82
CA ASP A 55 -3.69 10.47 -11.54
C ASP A 55 -4.18 11.62 -10.63
N ALA A 56 -4.24 11.39 -9.30
CA ALA A 56 -4.64 12.40 -8.34
C ALA A 56 -3.45 13.22 -7.83
N SER A 57 -2.26 12.60 -7.77
CA SER A 57 -1.02 13.25 -7.32
C SER A 57 -0.19 13.83 -8.47
N SER A 58 -0.34 13.25 -9.66
CA SER A 58 0.52 13.44 -10.82
C SER A 58 -0.35 13.51 -12.07
N HIS A 59 0.00 14.35 -13.04
CA HIS A 59 -0.67 14.33 -14.35
C HIS A 59 -0.24 13.08 -15.13
N VAL A 60 -0.87 11.95 -14.83
CA VAL A 60 -0.73 10.71 -15.61
C VAL A 60 -1.78 10.72 -16.71
N ASP A 61 -1.33 10.86 -17.95
CA ASP A 61 -2.21 10.90 -19.13
C ASP A 61 -2.67 9.49 -19.57
N SER A 62 -2.20 8.44 -18.90
CA SER A 62 -2.57 7.05 -19.21
C SER A 62 -3.88 6.65 -18.52
N PRO A 63 -4.88 6.11 -19.25
CA PRO A 63 -6.12 5.63 -18.63
C PRO A 63 -5.88 4.54 -17.58
N ARG A 64 -6.73 4.49 -16.56
CA ARG A 64 -6.68 3.44 -15.52
C ARG A 64 -6.79 2.04 -16.12
N GLY A 65 -6.08 1.09 -15.53
CA GLY A 65 -6.06 -0.31 -15.99
C GLY A 65 -5.18 -0.57 -17.22
N THR A 66 -4.55 0.47 -17.77
CA THR A 66 -3.56 0.32 -18.85
C THR A 66 -2.17 0.01 -18.30
N SER A 67 -1.29 -0.49 -19.17
CA SER A 67 0.13 -0.71 -18.82
C SER A 67 0.84 0.59 -18.41
N GLY A 68 0.47 1.73 -19.01
CA GLY A 68 1.00 3.05 -18.64
C GLY A 68 0.65 3.43 -17.20
N PHE A 69 -0.61 3.22 -16.80
CA PHE A 69 -1.06 3.45 -15.42
C PHE A 69 -0.30 2.57 -14.43
N TYR A 70 -0.17 1.26 -14.70
CA TYR A 70 0.56 0.36 -13.81
C TYR A 70 2.06 0.68 -13.72
N LYS A 71 2.66 1.19 -14.80
CA LYS A 71 4.04 1.72 -14.76
C LYS A 71 4.14 2.92 -13.83
N ALA A 72 3.20 3.87 -13.88
CA ALA A 72 3.19 5.02 -12.97
C ALA A 72 3.03 4.59 -11.50
N VAL A 73 2.13 3.65 -11.21
CA VAL A 73 1.99 3.05 -9.86
C VAL A 73 3.30 2.41 -9.42
N ARG A 74 3.96 1.66 -10.30
CA ARG A 74 5.24 1.02 -10.01
C ARG A 74 6.34 2.04 -9.69
N LEU A 75 6.43 3.12 -10.46
CA LEU A 75 7.38 4.20 -10.21
C LEU A 75 7.16 4.87 -8.86
N GLY A 76 5.91 5.15 -8.48
CA GLY A 76 5.57 5.69 -7.15
C GLY A 76 5.96 4.74 -6.02
N TYR A 77 5.71 3.44 -6.19
CA TYR A 77 6.10 2.42 -5.22
C TYR A 77 7.63 2.33 -5.05
N ASP A 78 8.37 2.31 -6.16
CA ASP A 78 9.84 2.28 -6.12
C ASP A 78 10.41 3.56 -5.48
N ALA A 79 9.80 4.73 -5.73
CA ALA A 79 10.16 5.98 -5.05
C ALA A 79 9.95 5.90 -3.53
N PHE A 80 8.83 5.33 -3.08
CA PHE A 80 8.56 5.11 -1.64
C PHE A 80 9.59 4.17 -1.01
N LYS A 81 10.00 3.11 -1.71
CA LYS A 81 11.09 2.22 -1.24
C LYS A 81 12.42 2.97 -1.16
N ASN A 82 12.78 3.71 -2.20
CA ASN A 82 14.05 4.44 -2.26
C ASN A 82 14.17 5.53 -1.18
N GLN A 83 13.05 6.15 -0.80
CA GLN A 83 12.99 7.14 0.28
C GLN A 83 12.92 6.52 1.67
N GLY A 84 12.85 5.18 1.78
CA GLY A 84 12.74 4.47 3.05
C GLY A 84 11.36 4.56 3.72
N TRP A 85 10.35 5.05 3.00
CA TRP A 85 8.95 5.13 3.47
C TRP A 85 8.27 3.77 3.43
N LEU A 86 8.80 2.85 2.62
CA LEU A 86 8.49 1.44 2.62
C LEU A 86 9.79 0.64 2.71
N GLN A 87 9.83 -0.34 3.61
CA GLN A 87 11.00 -1.16 3.89
C GLN A 87 10.61 -2.62 3.82
N GLU A 88 11.48 -3.42 3.23
CA GLU A 88 11.33 -4.86 3.15
C GLU A 88 11.85 -5.50 4.44
N SER A 89 11.11 -6.47 4.96
CA SER A 89 11.52 -7.20 6.16
C SER A 89 12.81 -7.98 5.85
N PRO A 90 13.81 -7.95 6.75
CA PRO A 90 15.06 -8.68 6.54
C PRO A 90 14.88 -10.21 6.58
N GLN A 91 13.73 -10.69 7.07
CA GLN A 91 13.43 -12.10 7.21
C GLN A 91 12.04 -12.41 6.63
N GLN A 92 11.82 -13.66 6.26
CA GLN A 92 10.50 -14.14 5.87
C GLN A 92 9.67 -14.33 7.14
N GLU A 93 8.49 -13.72 7.16
CA GLU A 93 7.62 -13.71 8.33
C GLU A 93 6.20 -14.13 7.95
N TRP A 94 5.44 -14.56 8.96
CA TRP A 94 4.02 -14.81 8.82
C TRP A 94 3.25 -13.53 9.12
N LEU A 95 2.41 -13.11 8.19
CA LEU A 95 1.50 -12.00 8.39
C LEU A 95 0.12 -12.55 8.67
N VAL A 96 -0.47 -12.11 9.79
CA VAL A 96 -1.86 -12.42 10.13
C VAL A 96 -2.64 -11.12 10.09
N TYR A 97 -3.64 -11.06 9.21
CA TYR A 97 -4.50 -9.91 9.11
C TYR A 97 -5.63 -10.02 10.13
N ARG A 98 -5.88 -8.93 10.88
CA ARG A 98 -6.97 -8.88 11.86
C ARG A 98 -7.96 -7.78 11.52
N GLN A 99 -9.23 -8.16 11.42
CA GLN A 99 -10.35 -7.22 11.36
C GLN A 99 -11.07 -7.15 12.70
N SER A 100 -11.57 -5.98 13.06
CA SER A 100 -12.34 -5.77 14.29
C SER A 100 -13.57 -4.94 13.99
N HIS A 101 -14.74 -5.39 14.47
CA HIS A 101 -16.02 -4.71 14.31
C HIS A 101 -16.83 -4.81 15.61
N GLY A 102 -16.97 -3.68 16.30
CA GLY A 102 -17.54 -3.65 17.66
C GLY A 102 -16.74 -4.54 18.60
N ALA A 103 -17.42 -5.48 19.28
CA ALA A 103 -16.79 -6.44 20.20
C ALA A 103 -16.23 -7.70 19.52
N LYS A 104 -16.35 -7.85 18.19
CA LYS A 104 -15.92 -9.06 17.46
C LYS A 104 -14.63 -8.80 16.67
N SER A 105 -13.78 -9.82 16.60
CA SER A 105 -12.56 -9.80 15.78
C SER A 105 -12.36 -11.10 15.03
N TRP A 106 -11.82 -11.01 13.81
CA TRP A 106 -11.50 -12.14 12.94
C TRP A 106 -10.06 -12.03 12.47
N THR A 107 -9.38 -13.16 12.31
CA THR A 107 -8.03 -13.26 11.79
C THR A 107 -7.98 -14.18 10.58
N GLY A 108 -7.16 -13.85 9.59
CA GLY A 108 -6.94 -14.67 8.39
C GLY A 108 -5.62 -14.34 7.71
#